data_AF-A0A2V6ZEX3-F1
#
_entry.id   AF-A0A2V6ZEX3-F1
#
_cell.length_a   1.000
_cell.length_b   1.000
_cell.length_c   1.000
_cell.angle_alpha   90.00
_cell.angle_beta   90.00
_cell.angle_gamma   90.00
#
_symmetry.space_group_name_H-M   'P 1'
#
loop_
_entity.id
_entity.type
_entity.pdbx_description
1 polymer ?
#
loop_
_entity_poly.entity_id
_entity_poly.type
_entity_poly.pdbx_seq_one_letter_code
_entity_poly.pdbx_strand_id
1 'polypeptide(L)'
;EWLVVKDNWLTETATFWQNSPEITSGQLRSQDIQTEVFFFPSAQVAEYEGSFTNTQRMLQWHHKAAEPPGDCRTDLWLTHQLAKRLKSLYADSTLPRDRGFKNLVWDYDSDDPHERERGEPDAVKILKEINGYYTDDPGRHLASFGDLKDDGSTTCASWIYCGVFPSPDRNLAARKQPDPPNTPGAQLQWGWAWPANRRVLYNRASADLQGKPWSERKKWVWWDGARWTGYDVPDFALTKAPLSKGSPNAIGLDALSGSEPFIMKPDGVGWLYVPSGLVDGPLPAHYEPAESPVQNPLYRQQSSPVLKYWKLAGNELAPTADPRFPYIVTTYRLTEHYLSGAMSRWNPWLTELQPEFFIEISPELAAEKGIGNTDWITVSTPRGRIRGKALVTRRLRPFTIDGRTVHHIGMPFHWGYQGLITGDAANELTALVADPNVSIHEGKAFVCNVEKGS
;
A
#
# COMPACT_ATOMS: atom_id res chain seq x y z
N GLU A 1 -6.62 -8.00 25.29
CA GLU A 1 -8.01 -8.17 25.76
C GLU A 1 -8.88 -8.73 24.66
N TRP A 2 -9.02 -8.04 23.52
CA TRP A 2 -9.82 -8.54 22.40
C TRP A 2 -9.16 -8.24 21.05
N LEU A 3 -9.55 -9.00 20.03
CA LEU A 3 -9.13 -8.87 18.63
C LEU A 3 -10.37 -8.98 17.74
N VAL A 4 -10.56 -8.00 16.84
CA VAL A 4 -11.59 -8.06 15.80
C VAL A 4 -10.92 -8.33 14.46
N VAL A 5 -11.32 -9.41 13.80
CA VAL A 5 -10.88 -9.76 12.45
C VAL A 5 -12.07 -9.71 11.52
N LYS A 6 -11.94 -8.99 10.41
CA LYS A 6 -12.88 -9.04 9.29
C LYS A 6 -12.13 -9.46 8.05
N ASP A 7 -12.46 -10.63 7.51
CA ASP A 7 -11.75 -11.22 6.39
C ASP A 7 -12.68 -12.18 5.63
N ASN A 8 -12.28 -12.60 4.43
CA ASN A 8 -13.02 -13.59 3.65
C ASN A 8 -12.85 -15.00 4.21
N TRP A 9 -11.72 -15.28 4.85
CA TRP A 9 -11.36 -16.60 5.37
C TRP A 9 -10.78 -16.52 6.78
N LEU A 10 -10.79 -17.63 7.51
CA LEU A 10 -10.03 -17.73 8.75
C LEU A 10 -8.54 -17.66 8.44
N THR A 11 -7.90 -16.56 8.87
CA THR A 11 -6.47 -16.33 8.69
C THR A 11 -5.68 -16.82 9.89
N GLU A 12 -4.35 -16.87 9.75
CA GLU A 12 -3.43 -17.10 10.85
C GLU A 12 -3.72 -16.13 12.02
N THR A 13 -3.94 -14.85 11.72
CA THR A 13 -4.31 -13.84 12.73
C THR A 13 -5.61 -14.17 13.47
N ALA A 14 -6.65 -14.66 12.77
CA ALA A 14 -7.92 -15.02 13.41
C ALA A 14 -7.82 -16.24 14.33
N THR A 15 -6.79 -17.06 14.14
CA THR A 15 -6.68 -18.40 14.73
C THR A 15 -5.38 -18.62 15.50
N PHE A 16 -4.61 -17.56 15.76
CA PHE A 16 -3.32 -17.63 16.45
C PHE A 16 -3.42 -18.35 17.81
N TRP A 17 -4.55 -18.20 18.49
CA TRP A 17 -4.79 -18.78 19.81
C TRP A 17 -5.04 -20.30 19.77
N GLN A 18 -5.35 -20.85 18.59
CA GLN A 18 -5.75 -22.25 18.41
C GLN A 18 -4.78 -23.05 17.55
N ASN A 19 -4.31 -22.45 16.45
CA ASN A 19 -3.67 -23.20 15.36
C ASN A 19 -2.23 -22.75 15.08
N SER A 20 -1.67 -21.85 15.89
CA SER A 20 -0.30 -21.40 15.67
C SER A 20 0.73 -22.54 15.88
N PRO A 21 1.95 -22.39 15.32
CA PRO A 21 3.04 -23.33 15.56
C PRO A 21 3.40 -23.49 17.04
N GLU A 22 3.28 -22.42 17.84
CA GLU A 22 3.54 -22.44 19.29
C GLU A 22 2.49 -23.27 20.04
N ILE A 23 1.23 -23.22 19.63
CA ILE A 23 0.18 -24.09 20.18
C ILE A 23 0.44 -25.55 19.77
N THR A 24 0.73 -25.77 18.49
CA THR A 24 0.94 -27.12 17.93
C THR A 24 2.17 -27.80 18.53
N SER A 25 3.23 -27.03 18.81
CA SER A 25 4.45 -27.52 19.46
C SER A 25 4.34 -27.64 20.99
N GLY A 26 3.27 -27.13 21.59
CA GLY A 26 3.06 -27.11 23.04
C GLY A 26 3.86 -26.03 23.78
N GLN A 27 4.52 -25.11 23.06
CA GLN A 27 5.16 -23.94 23.66
C GLN A 27 4.14 -23.00 24.32
N LEU A 28 2.93 -22.92 23.75
CA LEU A 28 1.78 -22.21 24.31
C LEU A 28 0.59 -23.17 24.43
N ARG A 29 -0.35 -22.85 25.32
CA ARG A 29 -1.64 -23.56 25.43
C ARG A 29 -2.77 -22.57 25.20
N SER A 30 -3.78 -22.97 24.43
CA SER A 30 -4.92 -22.11 24.11
C SER A 30 -5.65 -21.62 25.37
N GLN A 31 -5.71 -22.43 26.42
CA GLN A 31 -6.37 -22.04 27.69
C GLN A 31 -5.66 -20.89 28.41
N ASP A 32 -4.38 -20.67 28.13
CA ASP A 32 -3.60 -19.58 28.73
C ASP A 32 -3.82 -18.25 27.98
N ILE A 33 -4.38 -18.28 26.76
CA ILE A 33 -4.60 -17.09 25.93
C ILE A 33 -5.96 -16.47 26.27
N GLN A 34 -5.92 -15.31 26.92
CA GLN A 34 -7.12 -14.60 27.42
C GLN A 34 -7.76 -13.67 26.38
N THR A 35 -7.26 -13.63 25.14
CA THR A 35 -7.77 -12.72 24.11
C THR A 35 -9.10 -13.20 23.57
N GLU A 36 -10.15 -12.39 23.68
CA GLU A 36 -11.42 -12.62 23.00
C GLU A 36 -11.29 -12.30 21.51
N VAL A 37 -11.66 -13.23 20.62
CA VAL A 37 -11.53 -13.05 19.17
C VAL A 37 -12.91 -13.01 18.51
N PHE A 38 -13.21 -11.90 17.83
CA PHE A 38 -14.41 -11.74 17.00
C PHE A 38 -14.01 -11.87 15.53
N PHE A 39 -14.59 -12.83 14.82
CA PHE A 39 -14.40 -12.97 13.38
C PHE A 39 -15.69 -12.58 12.64
N PHE A 40 -15.59 -11.62 11.73
CA PHE A 40 -16.67 -11.15 10.87
C PHE A 40 -16.41 -11.56 9.41
N PRO A 41 -17.25 -12.42 8.81
CA PRO A 41 -17.04 -12.83 7.42
C PRO A 41 -17.27 -11.65 6.47
N SER A 42 -16.32 -11.42 5.54
CA SER A 42 -16.35 -10.30 4.61
C SER A 42 -16.88 -10.65 3.23
N ALA A 43 -17.64 -9.73 2.66
CA ALA A 43 -18.01 -9.76 1.25
C ALA A 43 -16.77 -9.56 0.35
N GLN A 44 -16.82 -10.11 -0.87
CA GLN A 44 -15.81 -9.96 -1.91
C GLN A 44 -16.12 -8.77 -2.83
N VAL A 45 -15.13 -8.30 -3.60
CA VAL A 45 -15.27 -7.12 -4.48
C VAL A 45 -16.42 -7.21 -5.49
N ALA A 46 -16.81 -8.41 -5.91
CA ALA A 46 -17.94 -8.62 -6.82
C ALA A 46 -19.32 -8.55 -6.14
N GLU A 47 -19.35 -8.50 -4.79
CA GLU A 47 -20.55 -8.65 -3.97
C GLU A 47 -21.04 -7.31 -3.39
N TYR A 48 -20.37 -6.21 -3.74
CA TYR A 48 -20.77 -4.86 -3.38
C TYR A 48 -20.38 -3.86 -4.47
N GLU A 49 -20.89 -2.63 -4.36
CA GLU A 49 -20.49 -1.52 -5.22
C GLU A 49 -19.67 -0.48 -4.47
N GLY A 50 -18.91 0.30 -5.24
CA GLY A 50 -18.04 1.33 -4.70
C GLY A 50 -16.96 1.73 -5.68
N SER A 51 -15.97 2.46 -5.18
CA SER A 51 -14.80 2.86 -5.95
C SER A 51 -13.50 2.37 -5.33
N PHE A 52 -12.55 2.00 -6.18
CA PHE A 52 -11.15 1.80 -5.79
C PHE A 52 -10.22 2.68 -6.63
N THR A 53 -9.07 3.00 -6.08
CA THR A 53 -8.03 3.81 -6.75
C THR A 53 -6.85 2.91 -7.12
N ASN A 54 -6.53 2.82 -8.40
CA ASN A 54 -5.39 2.02 -8.86
C ASN A 54 -4.04 2.76 -8.73
N THR A 55 -2.94 2.09 -9.09
CA THR A 55 -1.58 2.68 -9.05
C THR A 55 -1.39 3.94 -9.91
N GLN A 56 -2.27 4.17 -10.88
CA GLN A 56 -2.26 5.36 -11.74
C GLN A 56 -3.09 6.51 -11.15
N ARG A 57 -3.50 6.41 -9.88
CA ARG A 57 -4.38 7.35 -9.19
C ARG A 57 -5.81 7.39 -9.75
N MET A 58 -6.18 6.42 -10.60
CA MET A 58 -7.47 6.39 -11.26
C MET A 58 -8.51 5.71 -10.36
N LEU A 59 -9.49 6.51 -9.92
CA LEU A 59 -10.71 6.06 -9.26
C LEU A 59 -11.60 5.42 -10.31
N GLN A 60 -12.05 4.20 -10.01
CA GLN A 60 -12.94 3.44 -10.86
C GLN A 60 -14.11 2.92 -10.03
N TRP A 61 -15.32 3.26 -10.47
CA TRP A 61 -16.54 2.67 -9.92
C TRP A 61 -16.72 1.25 -10.46
N HIS A 62 -17.13 0.34 -9.57
CA HIS A 62 -17.64 -0.98 -9.88
C HIS A 62 -19.02 -1.16 -9.25
N HIS A 63 -19.82 -2.02 -9.87
CA HIS A 63 -21.16 -2.35 -9.38
C HIS A 63 -21.16 -3.75 -8.80
N LYS A 64 -22.08 -3.97 -7.86
CA LYS A 64 -22.41 -5.28 -7.31
C LYS A 64 -22.86 -6.22 -8.44
N ALA A 65 -22.29 -7.41 -8.48
CA ALA A 65 -22.59 -8.45 -9.47
C ALA A 65 -23.28 -9.68 -8.87
N ALA A 66 -23.10 -9.94 -7.56
CA ALA A 66 -23.71 -11.04 -6.84
C ALA A 66 -24.03 -10.64 -5.40
N GLU A 67 -24.87 -11.43 -4.72
CA GLU A 67 -25.04 -11.31 -3.27
C GLU A 67 -23.88 -11.99 -2.52
N PRO A 68 -23.43 -11.43 -1.38
CA PRO A 68 -22.50 -12.12 -0.51
C PRO A 68 -23.07 -13.46 -0.01
N PRO A 69 -22.24 -14.51 0.13
CA PRO A 69 -22.70 -15.80 0.63
C PRO A 69 -23.04 -15.74 2.13
N GLY A 70 -24.14 -16.39 2.52
CA GLY A 70 -24.55 -16.50 3.92
C GLY A 70 -24.66 -15.14 4.62
N ASP A 71 -23.94 -15.00 5.75
CA ASP A 71 -23.93 -13.79 6.57
C ASP A 71 -22.75 -12.85 6.25
N CYS A 72 -22.05 -13.04 5.13
CA CYS A 72 -21.05 -12.09 4.68
C CYS A 72 -21.65 -10.69 4.52
N ARG A 73 -20.91 -9.67 4.98
CA ARG A 73 -21.28 -8.25 4.88
C ARG A 73 -20.09 -7.43 4.40
N THR A 74 -20.34 -6.24 3.85
CA THR A 74 -19.26 -5.37 3.38
C THR A 74 -18.45 -4.76 4.55
N ASP A 75 -17.25 -4.26 4.27
CA ASP A 75 -16.51 -3.43 5.24
C ASP A 75 -17.23 -2.13 5.56
N LEU A 76 -17.99 -1.59 4.59
CA LEU A 76 -18.83 -0.42 4.79
C LEU A 76 -19.95 -0.72 5.81
N TRP A 77 -20.59 -1.89 5.72
CA TRP A 77 -21.59 -2.35 6.69
C TRP A 77 -21.02 -2.39 8.10
N LEU A 78 -19.87 -3.04 8.31
CA LEU A 78 -19.29 -3.16 9.66
C LEU A 78 -19.02 -1.78 10.24
N THR A 79 -18.40 -0.90 9.46
CA THR A 79 -18.07 0.46 9.87
C THR A 79 -19.33 1.28 10.19
N HIS A 80 -20.34 1.20 9.32
CA HIS A 80 -21.60 1.91 9.47
C HIS A 80 -22.41 1.44 10.69
N GLN A 81 -22.51 0.13 10.87
CA GLN A 81 -23.20 -0.48 12.00
C GLN A 81 -22.51 -0.23 13.33
N LEU A 82 -21.17 -0.21 13.35
CA LEU A 82 -20.38 0.16 14.52
C LEU A 82 -20.59 1.63 14.87
N ALA A 83 -20.53 2.53 13.90
CA ALA A 83 -20.76 3.96 14.11
C ALA A 83 -22.15 4.23 14.71
N LYS A 84 -23.22 3.62 14.17
CA LYS A 84 -24.59 3.77 14.72
C LYS A 84 -24.68 3.28 16.17
N ARG A 85 -24.07 2.14 16.48
CA ARG A 85 -24.05 1.58 17.86
C ARG A 85 -23.27 2.46 18.82
N LEU A 86 -22.10 2.97 18.42
CA LEU A 86 -21.31 3.89 19.24
C LEU A 86 -22.05 5.20 19.47
N LYS A 87 -22.68 5.78 18.44
CA LYS A 87 -23.52 6.97 18.61
C LYS A 87 -24.67 6.74 19.60
N SER A 88 -25.33 5.58 19.52
CA SER A 88 -26.37 5.21 20.49
C SER A 88 -25.81 5.04 21.90
N LEU A 89 -24.66 4.39 22.05
CA LEU A 89 -24.01 4.15 23.35
C LEU A 89 -23.63 5.45 24.05
N TYR A 90 -23.18 6.45 23.28
CA TYR A 90 -22.71 7.74 23.80
C TYR A 90 -23.77 8.85 23.76
N ALA A 91 -25.01 8.54 23.39
CA ALA A 91 -26.08 9.54 23.18
C ALA A 91 -26.25 10.46 24.41
N ASP A 92 -26.34 9.84 25.60
CA ASP A 92 -26.57 10.54 26.87
C ASP A 92 -25.28 10.92 27.60
N SER A 93 -24.10 10.62 27.03
CA SER A 93 -22.85 10.98 27.68
C SER A 93 -22.67 12.49 27.78
N THR A 94 -22.25 12.95 28.95
CA THR A 94 -21.88 14.33 29.24
C THR A 94 -20.36 14.53 29.28
N LEU A 95 -19.58 13.47 29.09
CA LEU A 95 -18.12 13.52 29.22
C LEU A 95 -17.49 14.25 28.02
N PRO A 96 -16.54 15.17 28.24
CA PRO A 96 -15.88 15.92 27.16
C PRO A 96 -15.25 15.02 26.08
N ARG A 97 -14.70 13.87 26.47
CA ARG A 97 -14.06 12.92 25.55
C ARG A 97 -15.03 12.26 24.55
N ASP A 98 -16.33 12.21 24.85
CA ASP A 98 -17.33 11.52 24.03
C ASP A 98 -17.99 12.45 22.99
N ARG A 99 -17.66 13.75 23.01
CA ARG A 99 -18.20 14.75 22.08
C ARG A 99 -18.00 14.40 20.61
N GLY A 100 -16.92 13.68 20.28
CA GLY A 100 -16.65 13.22 18.91
C GLY A 100 -17.78 12.35 18.36
N PHE A 101 -18.23 11.36 19.12
CA PHE A 101 -19.34 10.48 18.69
C PHE A 101 -20.66 11.24 18.58
N LYS A 102 -20.92 12.20 19.48
CA LYS A 102 -22.15 12.99 19.47
C LYS A 102 -22.24 13.91 18.26
N ASN A 103 -21.14 14.59 17.96
CA ASN A 103 -21.09 15.63 16.92
C ASN A 103 -20.75 15.10 15.52
N LEU A 104 -20.34 13.84 15.39
CA LEU A 104 -20.11 13.21 14.09
C LEU A 104 -21.44 13.11 13.32
N VAL A 105 -21.54 13.78 12.17
CA VAL A 105 -22.64 13.56 11.22
C VAL A 105 -22.47 12.18 10.60
N TRP A 106 -23.54 11.38 10.56
CA TRP A 106 -23.48 10.01 10.05
C TRP A 106 -24.79 9.65 9.36
N ASP A 107 -24.94 10.10 8.12
CA ASP A 107 -26.15 9.93 7.31
C ASP A 107 -25.82 9.20 5.99
N TYR A 108 -25.58 7.90 6.13
CA TYR A 108 -25.25 7.02 5.00
C TYR A 108 -26.24 5.86 4.86
N ASP A 109 -27.40 5.92 5.51
CA ASP A 109 -28.42 4.88 5.30
C ASP A 109 -28.79 4.82 3.82
N SER A 110 -28.89 3.60 3.27
CA SER A 110 -29.19 3.41 1.85
C SER A 110 -30.55 3.99 1.47
N ASP A 111 -30.64 4.62 0.29
CA ASP A 111 -31.93 5.03 -0.28
C ASP A 111 -32.68 3.84 -0.91
N ASP A 112 -31.97 2.76 -1.20
CA ASP A 112 -32.56 1.48 -1.61
C ASP A 112 -33.18 0.77 -0.37
N PRO A 113 -34.51 0.50 -0.36
CA PRO A 113 -35.17 -0.15 0.77
C PRO A 113 -34.60 -1.53 1.12
N HIS A 114 -34.16 -2.30 0.12
CA HIS A 114 -33.59 -3.63 0.32
C HIS A 114 -32.23 -3.57 1.01
N GLU A 115 -31.34 -2.68 0.54
CA GLU A 115 -30.03 -2.50 1.18
C GLU A 115 -30.16 -1.86 2.57
N ARG A 116 -31.14 -0.95 2.75
CA ARG A 116 -31.45 -0.35 4.06
C ARG A 116 -31.93 -1.39 5.07
N GLU A 117 -32.79 -2.33 4.67
CA GLU A 117 -33.24 -3.44 5.52
C GLU A 117 -32.06 -4.31 5.97
N ARG A 118 -31.08 -4.53 5.09
CA ARG A 118 -29.84 -5.25 5.40
C ARG A 118 -28.85 -4.45 6.24
N GLY A 119 -29.09 -3.14 6.37
CA GLY A 119 -28.23 -2.21 7.11
C GLY A 119 -26.95 -1.83 6.37
N GLU A 120 -26.89 -2.06 5.06
CA GLU A 120 -25.79 -1.62 4.19
C GLU A 120 -25.89 -0.10 3.94
N PRO A 121 -24.76 0.64 4.00
CA PRO A 121 -24.77 2.06 3.69
C PRO A 121 -24.74 2.35 2.18
N ASP A 122 -25.06 3.57 1.80
CA ASP A 122 -24.96 4.06 0.43
C ASP A 122 -23.52 4.49 0.08
N ALA A 123 -22.85 3.68 -0.74
CA ALA A 123 -21.51 4.00 -1.23
C ALA A 123 -21.46 5.28 -2.07
N VAL A 124 -22.54 5.65 -2.76
CA VAL A 124 -22.63 6.89 -3.54
C VAL A 124 -22.68 8.09 -2.62
N LYS A 125 -23.47 8.07 -1.54
CA LYS A 125 -23.46 9.15 -0.53
C LYS A 125 -22.07 9.36 0.06
N ILE A 126 -21.36 8.28 0.37
CA ILE A 126 -19.97 8.32 0.85
C ILE A 126 -19.05 8.98 -0.19
N LEU A 127 -19.13 8.60 -1.47
CA LEU A 127 -18.31 9.22 -2.52
C LEU A 127 -18.65 10.71 -2.74
N LYS A 128 -19.91 11.12 -2.57
CA LYS A 128 -20.32 12.53 -2.63
C LYS A 128 -19.72 13.35 -1.50
N GLU A 129 -19.65 12.81 -0.28
CA GLU A 129 -18.98 13.49 0.84
C GLU A 129 -17.45 13.53 0.67
N ILE A 130 -16.87 12.45 0.14
CA ILE A 130 -15.46 12.41 -0.29
C ILE A 130 -15.16 13.50 -1.31
N ASN A 131 -16.03 13.71 -2.29
CA ASN A 131 -15.92 14.81 -3.25
C ASN A 131 -16.04 16.17 -2.56
N GLY A 132 -17.08 16.36 -1.75
CA GLY A 132 -17.39 17.60 -1.07
C GLY A 132 -18.50 18.43 -1.74
N TYR A 133 -19.07 19.33 -0.95
CA TYR A 133 -20.19 20.21 -1.28
C TYR A 133 -20.16 21.48 -0.42
N TYR A 134 -21.00 22.45 -0.74
CA TYR A 134 -21.14 23.65 0.09
C TYR A 134 -21.99 23.37 1.33
N THR A 135 -21.53 23.83 2.49
CA THR A 135 -22.11 23.47 3.79
C THR A 135 -23.56 23.96 3.95
N ASP A 136 -23.93 25.06 3.29
CA ASP A 136 -25.28 25.63 3.30
C ASP A 136 -26.27 24.86 2.40
N ASP A 137 -25.77 24.15 1.39
CA ASP A 137 -26.56 23.37 0.43
C ASP A 137 -25.80 22.10 0.00
N PRO A 138 -26.04 20.94 0.65
CA PRO A 138 -25.42 19.68 0.27
C PRO A 138 -25.73 19.21 -1.15
N GLY A 139 -26.75 19.76 -1.82
CA GLY A 139 -27.04 19.51 -3.23
C GLY A 139 -26.07 20.25 -4.17
N ARG A 140 -25.37 21.28 -3.68
CA ARG A 140 -24.37 22.03 -4.44
C ARG A 140 -22.99 21.41 -4.22
N HIS A 141 -22.60 20.51 -5.11
CA HIS A 141 -21.28 19.86 -5.04
C HIS A 141 -20.15 20.81 -5.46
N LEU A 142 -18.94 20.54 -4.96
CA LEU A 142 -17.71 21.21 -5.41
C LEU A 142 -17.24 20.57 -6.73
N ALA A 143 -16.89 21.40 -7.71
CA ALA A 143 -16.43 20.93 -9.02
C ALA A 143 -14.92 20.68 -9.04
N SER A 144 -14.17 21.32 -8.16
CA SER A 144 -12.72 21.21 -8.03
C SER A 144 -12.27 21.58 -6.61
N PHE A 145 -11.13 21.05 -6.16
CA PHE A 145 -10.52 21.49 -4.89
C PHE A 145 -10.20 22.99 -4.85
N GLY A 146 -10.14 23.67 -5.99
CA GLY A 146 -10.00 25.13 -6.05
C GLY A 146 -11.21 25.89 -5.50
N ASP A 147 -12.36 25.24 -5.36
CA ASP A 147 -13.59 25.82 -4.80
C ASP A 147 -13.62 25.76 -3.26
N LEU A 148 -12.73 24.97 -2.64
CA LEU A 148 -12.66 24.80 -1.19
C LEU A 148 -12.34 26.12 -0.48
N LYS A 149 -12.95 26.30 0.70
CA LYS A 149 -12.80 27.46 1.59
C LYS A 149 -12.38 27.02 2.99
N ASP A 150 -11.64 27.89 3.67
CA ASP A 150 -11.15 27.71 5.04
C ASP A 150 -12.06 28.36 6.10
N ASP A 151 -13.21 28.91 5.69
CA ASP A 151 -14.20 29.58 6.54
C ASP A 151 -15.37 28.66 6.98
N GLY A 152 -15.33 27.38 6.59
CA GLY A 152 -16.36 26.40 6.88
C GLY A 152 -17.55 26.40 5.92
N SER A 153 -17.55 27.24 4.88
CA SER A 153 -18.62 27.27 3.85
C SER A 153 -18.58 26.07 2.89
N THR A 154 -17.54 25.26 2.94
CA THR A 154 -17.40 24.03 2.16
C THR A 154 -16.98 22.86 3.03
N THR A 155 -17.48 21.66 2.73
CA THR A 155 -17.02 20.39 3.31
C THR A 155 -16.49 19.46 2.22
N CYS A 156 -15.47 18.67 2.55
CA CYS A 156 -14.85 17.69 1.66
C CYS A 156 -14.04 16.70 2.49
N ALA A 157 -14.43 15.42 2.48
CA ALA A 157 -13.71 14.43 3.29
C ALA A 157 -12.34 14.06 2.70
N SER A 158 -12.10 14.28 1.40
CA SER A 158 -10.77 14.14 0.80
C SER A 158 -10.53 15.13 -0.34
N TRP A 159 -9.79 16.20 -0.05
CA TRP A 159 -9.57 17.30 -1.00
C TRP A 159 -8.97 16.86 -2.34
N ILE A 160 -8.10 15.84 -2.36
CA ILE A 160 -7.52 15.32 -3.61
C ILE A 160 -8.56 14.65 -4.52
N TYR A 161 -9.69 14.19 -3.96
CA TYR A 161 -10.81 13.58 -4.67
C TYR A 161 -11.90 14.60 -5.04
N CYS A 162 -11.80 15.84 -4.58
CA CYS A 162 -12.71 16.91 -4.98
C CYS A 162 -12.70 17.10 -6.51
N GLY A 163 -13.88 17.00 -7.12
CA GLY A 163 -14.11 16.99 -8.56
C GLY A 163 -14.39 15.61 -9.16
N VAL A 164 -14.34 14.51 -8.39
CA VAL A 164 -14.80 13.19 -8.84
C VAL A 164 -16.31 13.11 -9.01
N PHE A 165 -17.06 13.94 -8.28
CA PHE A 165 -18.51 13.99 -8.25
C PHE A 165 -19.02 15.44 -8.37
N PRO A 166 -18.74 16.17 -9.47
CA PRO A 166 -18.90 17.63 -9.55
C PRO A 166 -20.36 18.13 -9.52
N SER A 167 -21.34 17.24 -9.64
CA SER A 167 -22.77 17.51 -9.41
C SER A 167 -23.48 16.24 -8.92
N PRO A 168 -24.64 16.32 -8.24
CA PRO A 168 -25.34 15.18 -7.63
C PRO A 168 -25.61 13.95 -8.51
N ASP A 169 -25.59 14.13 -9.82
CA ASP A 169 -25.87 13.16 -10.87
C ASP A 169 -24.64 12.74 -11.69
N ARG A 170 -23.45 13.28 -11.41
CA ARG A 170 -22.24 13.08 -12.24
C ARG A 170 -21.12 12.36 -11.49
N ASN A 171 -21.19 11.03 -11.42
CA ASN A 171 -20.08 10.20 -10.95
C ASN A 171 -18.99 10.05 -12.05
N LEU A 172 -17.87 10.76 -11.93
CA LEU A 172 -16.80 10.66 -12.93
C LEU A 172 -15.98 9.37 -12.82
N ALA A 173 -15.93 8.73 -11.64
CA ALA A 173 -15.27 7.44 -11.47
C ALA A 173 -15.98 6.30 -12.23
N ALA A 174 -17.26 6.48 -12.57
CA ALA A 174 -18.05 5.51 -13.32
C ALA A 174 -17.85 5.57 -14.85
N ARG A 175 -17.12 6.55 -15.39
CA ARG A 175 -16.94 6.67 -16.84
C ARG A 175 -16.15 5.49 -17.42
N LYS A 176 -16.60 5.00 -18.59
CA LYS A 176 -15.99 3.87 -19.33
C LYS A 176 -15.78 4.20 -20.82
N GLN A 177 -15.56 5.48 -21.16
CA GLN A 177 -15.37 5.90 -22.54
C GLN A 177 -13.87 6.04 -22.83
N PRO A 178 -13.28 5.17 -23.67
CA PRO A 178 -11.90 5.34 -24.09
C PRO A 178 -11.77 6.48 -25.11
N ASP A 179 -10.58 7.05 -25.23
CA ASP A 179 -10.24 7.89 -26.37
C ASP A 179 -10.29 7.05 -27.67
N PRO A 180 -10.63 7.66 -28.83
CA PRO A 180 -10.66 6.93 -30.08
C PRO A 180 -9.32 6.26 -30.40
N PRO A 181 -9.32 5.06 -31.02
CA PRO A 181 -8.10 4.39 -31.43
C PRO A 181 -7.19 5.30 -32.26
N ASN A 182 -5.87 5.17 -32.09
CA ASN A 182 -4.84 5.96 -32.79
C ASN A 182 -4.90 7.48 -32.56
N THR A 183 -5.69 7.97 -31.61
CA THR A 183 -5.68 9.38 -31.20
C THR A 183 -4.78 9.54 -29.97
N PRO A 184 -3.77 10.44 -30.00
CA PRO A 184 -3.01 10.78 -28.80
C PRO A 184 -3.95 11.37 -27.74
N GLY A 185 -3.91 10.82 -26.53
CA GLY A 185 -4.81 11.23 -25.46
C GLY A 185 -4.47 10.56 -24.14
N ALA A 186 -5.06 11.09 -23.06
CA ALA A 186 -4.79 10.65 -21.70
C ALA A 186 -5.91 9.74 -21.12
N GLN A 187 -6.88 9.31 -21.94
CA GLN A 187 -8.02 8.49 -21.53
C GLN A 187 -8.86 9.20 -20.45
N LEU A 188 -9.08 10.51 -20.62
CA LEU A 188 -9.70 11.38 -19.60
C LEU A 188 -11.17 11.03 -19.31
N GLN A 189 -11.82 10.28 -20.20
CA GLN A 189 -13.18 9.78 -20.05
C GLN A 189 -13.25 8.31 -19.58
N TRP A 190 -12.13 7.73 -19.13
CA TRP A 190 -12.09 6.42 -18.49
C TRP A 190 -11.73 6.58 -17.00
N GLY A 191 -12.69 6.34 -16.11
CA GLY A 191 -12.59 6.67 -14.69
C GLY A 191 -12.25 8.15 -14.44
N TRP A 192 -11.73 8.45 -13.26
CA TRP A 192 -11.26 9.79 -12.90
C TRP A 192 -9.98 9.70 -12.07
N ALA A 193 -8.92 10.42 -12.45
CA ALA A 193 -7.65 10.36 -11.73
C ALA A 193 -7.48 11.54 -10.76
N TRP A 194 -7.05 11.29 -9.54
CA TRP A 194 -6.67 12.41 -8.65
C TRP A 194 -5.24 12.86 -8.95
N PRO A 195 -4.91 14.16 -8.86
CA PRO A 195 -5.81 15.30 -8.61
C PRO A 195 -6.43 15.84 -9.91
N ALA A 196 -7.70 16.29 -9.86
CA ALA A 196 -8.40 16.99 -10.95
C ALA A 196 -8.31 16.34 -12.35
N ASN A 197 -8.34 15.01 -12.41
CA ASN A 197 -8.20 14.19 -13.63
C ASN A 197 -6.85 14.27 -14.35
N ARG A 198 -5.80 14.78 -13.70
CA ARG A 198 -4.42 14.83 -14.24
C ARG A 198 -3.83 13.42 -14.29
N ARG A 199 -3.56 12.92 -15.50
CA ARG A 199 -3.10 11.54 -15.70
C ARG A 199 -1.60 11.42 -15.52
N VAL A 200 -0.84 12.43 -15.94
CA VAL A 200 0.61 12.52 -15.72
C VAL A 200 0.90 13.72 -14.82
N LEU A 201 1.39 13.45 -13.61
CA LEU A 201 1.85 14.50 -12.70
C LEU A 201 3.08 15.21 -13.26
N TYR A 202 3.27 16.46 -12.86
CA TYR A 202 4.41 17.31 -13.24
C TYR A 202 4.51 17.55 -14.75
N ASN A 203 3.40 17.41 -15.48
CA ASN A 203 3.43 17.45 -16.93
C ASN A 203 3.84 18.81 -17.51
N ARG A 204 3.82 19.91 -16.73
CA ARG A 204 4.46 21.18 -17.09
C ARG A 204 5.94 21.01 -17.46
N ALA A 205 6.65 20.05 -16.85
CA ALA A 205 8.04 19.72 -17.15
C ALA A 205 8.22 18.99 -18.51
N SER A 206 7.14 18.60 -19.20
CA SER A 206 7.20 18.04 -20.56
C SER A 206 7.44 19.08 -21.66
N ALA A 207 7.46 20.36 -21.29
CA ALA A 207 7.75 21.50 -22.16
C ALA A 207 8.88 22.35 -21.59
N ASP A 208 9.53 23.09 -22.48
CA ASP A 208 10.61 24.02 -22.15
C ASP A 208 10.14 25.25 -21.37
N LEU A 209 11.07 26.18 -21.11
CA LEU A 209 10.79 27.42 -20.39
C LEU A 209 9.81 28.33 -21.13
N GLN A 210 9.70 28.21 -22.46
CA GLN A 210 8.77 28.97 -23.29
C GLN A 210 7.41 28.24 -23.46
N GLY A 211 7.27 27.04 -22.87
CA GLY A 211 6.07 26.22 -22.97
C GLY A 211 5.92 25.47 -24.29
N LYS A 212 7.02 25.32 -25.04
CA LYS A 212 7.07 24.45 -26.22
C LYS A 212 7.47 23.03 -25.79
N PRO A 213 6.78 21.98 -26.27
CA PRO A 213 7.15 20.61 -25.94
C PRO A 213 8.60 20.26 -26.29
N TRP A 214 9.28 19.51 -25.42
CA TRP A 214 10.64 19.02 -25.71
C TRP A 214 10.71 18.10 -26.93
N SER A 215 9.60 17.42 -27.24
CA SER A 215 9.47 16.50 -28.37
C SER A 215 8.05 16.55 -28.90
N GLU A 216 7.89 16.78 -30.21
CA GLU A 216 6.58 16.75 -30.85
C GLU A 216 5.92 15.38 -30.74
N ARG A 217 6.71 14.30 -30.88
CA ARG A 217 6.23 12.91 -30.77
C ARG A 217 5.71 12.55 -29.37
N LYS A 218 6.26 13.18 -28.32
CA LYS A 218 5.97 12.87 -26.91
C LYS A 218 5.33 14.05 -26.16
N LYS A 219 4.79 15.05 -26.87
CA LYS A 219 4.22 16.23 -26.23
C LYS A 219 3.03 15.83 -25.36
N TRP A 220 2.86 16.54 -24.25
CA TRP A 220 1.77 16.29 -23.31
C TRP A 220 0.95 17.54 -23.08
N VAL A 221 1.60 18.60 -22.59
CA VAL A 221 1.02 19.95 -22.46
C VAL A 221 1.94 20.99 -23.10
N TRP A 222 1.36 22.09 -23.55
CA TRP A 222 2.04 23.22 -24.17
C TRP A 222 1.29 24.52 -23.92
N TRP A 223 1.99 25.65 -24.11
CA TRP A 223 1.38 26.97 -24.07
C TRP A 223 0.80 27.34 -25.45
N ASP A 224 -0.48 27.72 -25.51
CA ASP A 224 -1.14 28.11 -26.77
C ASP A 224 -1.11 29.62 -27.07
N GLY A 225 -0.46 30.40 -26.21
CA GLY A 225 -0.44 31.86 -26.25
C GLY A 225 -1.28 32.52 -25.15
N ALA A 226 -2.27 31.80 -24.60
CA ALA A 226 -3.17 32.30 -23.55
C ALA A 226 -3.28 31.37 -22.33
N ARG A 227 -3.16 30.06 -22.54
CA ARG A 227 -3.25 29.06 -21.47
C ARG A 227 -2.42 27.81 -21.78
N TRP A 228 -2.17 27.02 -20.73
CA TRP A 228 -1.68 25.66 -20.87
C TRP A 228 -2.80 24.78 -21.42
N THR A 229 -2.51 24.04 -22.47
CA THR A 229 -3.43 23.08 -23.09
C THR A 229 -2.65 21.82 -23.45
N GLY A 230 -3.34 20.75 -23.84
CA GLY A 230 -2.65 19.50 -24.13
C GLY A 230 -3.55 18.30 -24.34
N TYR A 231 -2.93 17.13 -24.35
CA TYR A 231 -3.62 15.83 -24.33
C TYR A 231 -4.11 15.43 -22.93
N ASP A 232 -3.60 16.08 -21.88
CA ASP A 232 -3.94 15.86 -20.48
C ASP A 232 -4.30 17.18 -19.81
N VAL A 233 -4.88 17.09 -18.61
CA VAL A 233 -5.13 18.25 -17.76
C VAL A 233 -3.76 18.81 -17.29
N PRO A 234 -3.46 20.10 -17.49
CA PRO A 234 -2.22 20.68 -17.00
C PRO A 234 -2.09 20.55 -15.47
N ASP A 235 -0.98 19.98 -15.03
CA ASP A 235 -0.54 19.99 -13.64
C ASP A 235 0.17 21.30 -13.31
N PHE A 236 -0.55 22.40 -13.57
CA PHE A 236 -0.05 23.75 -13.46
C PHE A 236 -1.21 24.75 -13.41
N ALA A 237 -0.91 25.99 -13.03
CA ALA A 237 -1.87 27.09 -13.13
C ALA A 237 -2.19 27.37 -14.61
N LEU A 238 -3.46 27.15 -15.00
CA LEU A 238 -3.89 27.09 -16.39
C LEU A 238 -3.51 28.33 -17.22
N THR A 239 -3.63 29.52 -16.62
CA THR A 239 -3.40 30.82 -17.29
C THR A 239 -2.05 31.44 -16.93
N LYS A 240 -1.21 30.75 -16.17
CA LYS A 240 0.10 31.27 -15.75
C LYS A 240 1.10 31.15 -16.90
N ALA A 241 1.44 32.30 -17.51
CA ALA A 241 2.34 32.34 -18.65
C ALA A 241 3.73 31.75 -18.33
N PRO A 242 4.40 31.07 -19.27
CA PRO A 242 5.65 30.32 -19.01
C PRO A 242 6.79 31.13 -18.37
N LEU A 243 6.89 32.42 -18.67
CA LEU A 243 7.93 33.32 -18.15
C LEU A 243 7.40 34.33 -17.13
N SER A 244 6.18 34.12 -16.61
CA SER A 244 5.65 34.97 -15.53
C SER A 244 6.49 34.81 -14.27
N LYS A 245 6.73 35.92 -13.57
CA LYS A 245 7.45 35.90 -12.30
C LYS A 245 6.52 35.47 -11.16
N GLY A 246 7.07 34.73 -10.21
CA GLY A 246 6.42 34.49 -8.93
C GLY A 246 6.45 35.74 -8.05
N SER A 247 5.56 35.78 -7.06
CA SER A 247 5.54 36.82 -6.03
C SER A 247 6.00 36.24 -4.70
N PRO A 248 7.22 36.56 -4.22
CA PRO A 248 7.78 35.94 -3.00
C PRO A 248 6.93 36.11 -1.72
N ASN A 249 6.06 37.12 -1.68
CA ASN A 249 5.17 37.39 -0.55
C ASN A 249 3.74 36.84 -0.75
N ALA A 250 3.47 36.18 -1.88
CA ALA A 250 2.18 35.53 -2.13
C ALA A 250 2.14 34.12 -1.53
N ILE A 251 0.96 33.49 -1.59
CA ILE A 251 0.73 32.14 -1.11
C ILE A 251 0.44 31.19 -2.28
N GLY A 252 0.71 29.90 -2.08
CA GLY A 252 0.40 28.86 -3.06
C GLY A 252 1.06 29.11 -4.43
N LEU A 253 0.29 28.88 -5.50
CA LEU A 253 0.80 28.94 -6.87
C LEU A 253 1.25 30.33 -7.31
N ASP A 254 0.78 31.40 -6.65
CA ASP A 254 1.17 32.78 -6.97
C ASP A 254 2.59 33.09 -6.51
N ALA A 255 3.11 32.34 -5.53
CA ALA A 255 4.50 32.44 -5.08
C ALA A 255 5.49 31.91 -6.12
N LEU A 256 5.08 30.91 -6.90
CA LEU A 256 5.91 30.24 -7.88
C LEU A 256 5.98 31.01 -9.20
N SER A 257 7.03 30.83 -10.01
CA SER A 257 7.12 31.36 -11.37
C SER A 257 6.43 30.47 -12.42
N GLY A 258 6.23 30.98 -13.63
CA GLY A 258 5.72 30.20 -14.77
C GLY A 258 6.65 29.06 -15.24
N SER A 259 7.90 29.08 -14.77
CA SER A 259 8.97 28.15 -15.10
C SER A 259 9.22 27.07 -14.03
N GLU A 260 8.41 27.03 -12.98
CA GLU A 260 8.57 26.16 -11.81
C GLU A 260 7.52 25.03 -11.81
N PRO A 261 7.79 23.89 -12.48
CA PRO A 261 6.76 22.87 -12.77
C PRO A 261 6.24 22.08 -11.56
N PHE A 262 6.92 22.10 -10.42
CA PHE A 262 6.59 21.23 -9.28
C PHE A 262 5.74 21.97 -8.26
N ILE A 263 4.45 22.11 -8.56
CA ILE A 263 3.53 23.01 -7.83
C ILE A 263 3.29 22.66 -6.35
N MET A 264 3.60 21.43 -5.93
CA MET A 264 3.49 20.99 -4.53
C MET A 264 4.80 21.19 -3.76
N LYS A 265 5.87 21.65 -4.43
CA LYS A 265 7.14 22.00 -3.81
C LYS A 265 7.15 23.49 -3.47
N PRO A 266 7.55 23.90 -2.25
CA PRO A 266 7.58 25.30 -1.86
C PRO A 266 8.43 26.21 -2.78
N ASP A 267 9.46 25.63 -3.40
CA ASP A 267 10.38 26.30 -4.34
C ASP A 267 10.12 25.93 -5.80
N GLY A 268 9.08 25.13 -6.07
CA GLY A 268 8.64 24.84 -7.43
C GLY A 268 9.56 23.93 -8.26
N VAL A 269 10.59 23.33 -7.65
CA VAL A 269 11.63 22.56 -8.36
C VAL A 269 11.73 21.10 -7.90
N GLY A 270 12.28 20.26 -8.79
CA GLY A 270 12.64 18.89 -8.45
C GLY A 270 13.93 18.88 -7.61
N TRP A 271 13.87 18.27 -6.43
CA TRP A 271 15.00 18.22 -5.50
C TRP A 271 16.00 17.11 -5.86
N LEU A 272 17.21 17.50 -6.26
CA LEU A 272 18.37 16.60 -6.26
C LEU A 272 18.98 16.51 -4.86
N TYR A 273 19.08 17.65 -4.17
CA TYR A 273 19.37 17.76 -2.75
C TYR A 273 18.05 17.98 -2.00
N VAL A 274 17.72 17.12 -1.04
CA VAL A 274 16.45 17.15 -0.30
C VAL A 274 16.63 17.97 0.98
N PRO A 275 16.13 19.22 1.05
CA PRO A 275 16.41 20.12 2.18
C PRO A 275 15.60 19.79 3.44
N SER A 276 14.53 19.00 3.33
CA SER A 276 13.65 18.67 4.45
C SER A 276 12.86 17.38 4.23
N GLY A 277 12.40 16.78 5.33
CA GLY A 277 11.50 15.63 5.34
C GLY A 277 12.18 14.26 5.47
N LEU A 278 13.46 14.14 5.10
CA LEU A 278 14.25 12.92 5.30
C LEU A 278 15.04 12.97 6.60
N VAL A 279 15.06 11.86 7.33
CA VAL A 279 15.81 11.74 8.60
C VAL A 279 17.22 11.17 8.41
N ASP A 280 17.50 10.58 7.26
CA ASP A 280 18.74 9.85 6.93
C ASP A 280 19.68 10.62 5.99
N GLY A 281 19.31 11.85 5.63
CA GLY A 281 20.18 12.80 4.93
C GLY A 281 19.54 13.40 3.68
N PRO A 282 20.15 14.47 3.14
CA PRO A 282 19.62 15.18 1.98
C PRO A 282 19.98 14.53 0.63
N LEU A 283 20.88 13.55 0.64
CA LEU A 283 21.34 12.80 -0.51
C LEU A 283 21.40 11.31 -0.13
N PRO A 284 21.08 10.39 -1.05
CA PRO A 284 21.24 8.96 -0.80
C PRO A 284 22.69 8.60 -0.47
N ALA A 285 22.87 7.76 0.54
CA ALA A 285 24.16 7.16 0.89
C ALA A 285 23.98 5.65 1.05
N HIS A 286 24.99 4.88 0.62
CA HIS A 286 24.99 3.43 0.83
C HIS A 286 25.19 3.10 2.32
N TYR A 287 24.36 2.21 2.84
CA TYR A 287 24.58 1.53 4.10
C TYR A 287 24.23 0.05 3.92
N GLU A 288 24.95 -0.82 4.60
CA GLU A 288 24.61 -2.24 4.64
C GLU A 288 23.26 -2.43 5.36
N PRO A 289 22.51 -3.51 5.06
CA PRO A 289 21.33 -3.91 5.83
C PRO A 289 21.67 -4.08 7.32
N ALA A 290 20.66 -4.16 8.19
CA ALA A 290 20.89 -4.30 9.62
C ALA A 290 21.61 -5.61 9.97
N GLU A 291 21.42 -6.64 9.14
CA GLU A 291 22.23 -7.86 9.15
C GLU A 291 22.90 -8.03 7.80
N SER A 292 24.23 -8.13 7.78
CA SER A 292 24.99 -8.31 6.55
C SER A 292 26.05 -9.41 6.72
N PRO A 293 26.25 -10.28 5.70
CA PRO A 293 27.32 -11.27 5.73
C PRO A 293 28.70 -10.64 5.50
N VAL A 294 28.77 -9.34 5.19
CA VAL A 294 29.99 -8.60 4.89
C VAL A 294 30.07 -7.28 5.67
N GLN A 295 31.30 -6.78 5.80
CA GLN A 295 31.54 -5.42 6.29
C GLN A 295 31.25 -4.42 5.16
N ASN A 296 30.78 -3.23 5.51
CA ASN A 296 30.56 -2.15 4.54
C ASN A 296 31.89 -1.78 3.85
N PRO A 297 32.02 -1.95 2.53
CA PRO A 297 33.27 -1.68 1.83
C PRO A 297 33.48 -0.19 1.52
N LEU A 298 32.43 0.64 1.63
CA LEU A 298 32.47 2.05 1.23
C LEU A 298 32.71 2.99 2.41
N TYR A 299 32.12 2.68 3.57
CA TYR A 299 32.13 3.56 4.74
C TYR A 299 32.43 2.81 6.03
N ARG A 300 32.95 3.52 7.03
CA ARG A 300 33.12 2.98 8.39
C ARG A 300 31.78 2.71 9.09
N GLN A 301 30.72 3.40 8.66
CA GLN A 301 29.38 3.22 9.17
C GLN A 301 28.75 2.00 8.49
N GLN A 302 28.48 0.94 9.25
CA GLN A 302 27.96 -0.32 8.71
C GLN A 302 26.56 -0.13 8.12
N SER A 303 25.56 0.01 8.98
CA SER A 303 24.15 0.18 8.63
C SER A 303 23.70 1.63 8.86
N SER A 304 22.51 1.99 8.37
CA SER A 304 21.98 3.36 8.55
C SER A 304 22.04 3.80 10.01
N PRO A 305 22.67 4.95 10.33
CA PRO A 305 22.87 5.38 11.71
C PRO A 305 21.55 5.74 12.43
N VAL A 306 20.45 5.85 11.69
CA VAL A 306 19.13 6.25 12.18
C VAL A 306 18.08 5.16 12.01
N LEU A 307 18.47 3.93 11.62
CA LEU A 307 17.55 2.80 11.50
C LEU A 307 16.74 2.59 12.78
N LYS A 308 15.49 2.15 12.64
CA LYS A 308 14.63 1.80 13.78
C LYS A 308 14.82 0.33 14.09
N TYR A 309 15.28 0.01 15.30
CA TYR A 309 15.45 -1.35 15.78
C TYR A 309 14.78 -1.53 17.14
N TRP A 310 13.81 -2.45 17.19
CA TRP A 310 13.12 -2.80 18.43
C TRP A 310 13.86 -3.93 19.14
N LYS A 311 14.68 -3.56 20.14
CA LYS A 311 15.44 -4.51 20.98
C LYS A 311 14.52 -5.21 21.97
N LEU A 312 13.92 -6.31 21.52
CA LEU A 312 13.01 -7.16 22.28
C LEU A 312 13.60 -8.57 22.36
N ALA A 313 13.22 -9.34 23.39
CA ALA A 313 13.59 -10.75 23.48
C ALA A 313 13.06 -11.52 22.26
N GLY A 314 13.90 -12.35 21.64
CA GLY A 314 13.56 -13.09 20.42
C GLY A 314 13.69 -12.28 19.12
N ASN A 315 14.16 -11.02 19.19
CA ASN A 315 14.44 -10.18 18.04
C ASN A 315 15.92 -9.81 17.94
N GLU A 316 16.83 -10.67 18.40
CA GLU A 316 18.26 -10.44 18.31
C GLU A 316 18.71 -10.36 16.84
N LEU A 317 19.61 -9.44 16.52
CA LEU A 317 20.27 -9.38 15.20
C LEU A 317 21.54 -10.24 15.19
N ALA A 318 21.84 -10.86 14.07
CA ALA A 318 23.12 -11.48 13.80
C ALA A 318 24.19 -10.37 13.72
N PRO A 319 25.33 -10.54 14.41
CA PRO A 319 26.48 -9.69 14.19
C PRO A 319 26.90 -9.65 12.72
N THR A 320 27.48 -8.53 12.29
CA THR A 320 28.03 -8.41 10.94
C THR A 320 29.04 -9.52 10.65
N ALA A 321 28.89 -10.17 9.49
CA ALA A 321 29.72 -11.27 9.05
C ALA A 321 29.79 -12.45 10.03
N ASP A 322 28.71 -12.71 10.78
CA ASP A 322 28.61 -13.87 11.65
C ASP A 322 28.67 -15.18 10.82
N PRO A 323 29.68 -16.04 11.03
CA PRO A 323 29.81 -17.28 10.27
C PRO A 323 28.66 -18.26 10.51
N ARG A 324 27.86 -18.07 11.57
CA ARG A 324 26.67 -18.88 11.84
C ARG A 324 25.53 -18.56 10.87
N PHE A 325 25.49 -17.37 10.28
CA PHE A 325 24.44 -16.95 9.36
C PHE A 325 25.06 -16.32 8.09
N PRO A 326 25.73 -17.10 7.25
CA PRO A 326 26.56 -16.56 6.15
C PRO A 326 25.78 -16.23 4.88
N TYR A 327 24.49 -16.56 4.79
CA TYR A 327 23.71 -16.47 3.54
C TYR A 327 22.68 -15.36 3.60
N ILE A 328 22.51 -14.64 2.49
CA ILE A 328 21.50 -13.58 2.37
C ILE A 328 20.13 -14.20 2.09
N VAL A 329 19.10 -13.69 2.73
CA VAL A 329 17.71 -13.99 2.43
C VAL A 329 17.06 -12.81 1.72
N THR A 330 16.29 -13.11 0.67
CA THR A 330 15.33 -12.16 0.12
C THR A 330 13.95 -12.77 0.01
N THR A 331 12.91 -11.98 0.31
CA THR A 331 11.52 -12.41 0.15
C THR A 331 10.86 -11.76 -1.06
N TYR A 332 10.03 -12.50 -1.80
CA TYR A 332 9.37 -11.99 -3.00
C TYR A 332 8.01 -12.63 -3.24
N ARG A 333 7.40 -12.26 -4.38
CA ARG A 333 6.07 -12.71 -4.77
C ARG A 333 6.13 -13.72 -5.91
N LEU A 334 5.10 -14.54 -6.00
CA LEU A 334 4.75 -15.39 -7.13
C LEU A 334 3.53 -14.82 -7.82
N THR A 335 3.38 -15.12 -9.11
CA THR A 335 2.25 -14.63 -9.91
C THR A 335 0.91 -15.16 -9.38
N GLU A 336 0.94 -16.39 -8.87
CA GLU A 336 -0.23 -17.18 -8.51
C GLU A 336 -0.76 -16.88 -7.10
N HIS A 337 0.03 -16.22 -6.24
CA HIS A 337 -0.38 -15.91 -4.87
C HIS A 337 -0.36 -14.41 -4.54
N TYR A 338 -1.26 -14.01 -3.64
CA TYR A 338 -1.45 -12.63 -3.23
C TYR A 338 -1.10 -12.43 -1.75
N LEU A 339 -0.16 -11.51 -1.47
CA LEU A 339 0.30 -11.15 -0.12
C LEU A 339 0.70 -12.37 0.73
N SER A 340 0.17 -12.57 1.94
CA SER A 340 0.43 -13.75 2.78
C SER A 340 -0.26 -15.04 2.30
N GLY A 341 -0.91 -14.98 1.13
CA GLY A 341 -1.73 -16.06 0.58
C GLY A 341 -3.10 -16.20 1.23
N ALA A 342 -3.48 -15.32 2.17
CA ALA A 342 -4.78 -15.38 2.87
C ALA A 342 -5.99 -15.41 1.93
N MET A 343 -5.88 -14.88 0.71
CA MET A 343 -6.91 -15.02 -0.32
C MET A 343 -6.63 -16.21 -1.25
N SER A 344 -5.41 -16.30 -1.77
CA SER A 344 -5.09 -17.23 -2.86
C SER A 344 -4.91 -18.68 -2.42
N ARG A 345 -4.53 -18.95 -1.16
CA ARG A 345 -4.41 -20.33 -0.62
C ARG A 345 -5.76 -21.01 -0.38
N TRP A 346 -6.85 -20.27 -0.51
CA TRP A 346 -8.22 -20.80 -0.49
C TRP A 346 -8.81 -20.99 -1.88
N ASN A 347 -8.08 -20.62 -2.94
CA ASN A 347 -8.51 -20.81 -4.31
C ASN A 347 -7.87 -22.10 -4.89
N PRO A 348 -8.66 -23.16 -5.17
CA PRO A 348 -8.12 -24.46 -5.57
C PRO A 348 -7.28 -24.41 -6.85
N TRP A 349 -7.61 -23.53 -7.80
CA TRP A 349 -6.85 -23.40 -9.05
C TRP A 349 -5.47 -22.78 -8.81
N LEU A 350 -5.38 -21.78 -7.93
CA LEU A 350 -4.10 -21.14 -7.61
C LEU A 350 -3.23 -22.08 -6.77
N THR A 351 -3.82 -22.81 -5.83
CA THR A 351 -3.10 -23.80 -5.04
C THR A 351 -2.66 -25.01 -5.84
N GLU A 352 -3.36 -25.38 -6.90
CA GLU A 352 -2.88 -26.42 -7.83
C GLU A 352 -1.61 -25.98 -8.56
N LEU A 353 -1.52 -24.70 -8.95
CA LEU A 353 -0.35 -24.16 -9.65
C LEU A 353 0.89 -24.00 -8.75
N GLN A 354 0.69 -23.62 -7.48
CA GLN A 354 1.77 -23.43 -6.50
C GLN A 354 1.39 -24.10 -5.15
N PRO A 355 1.49 -25.44 -5.03
CA PRO A 355 0.92 -26.17 -3.90
C PRO A 355 1.78 -26.18 -2.63
N GLU A 356 3.09 -26.01 -2.75
CA GLU A 356 4.01 -26.24 -1.63
C GLU A 356 4.97 -25.06 -1.43
N PHE A 357 5.22 -24.72 -0.17
CA PHE A 357 6.22 -23.73 0.18
C PHE A 357 7.63 -24.22 -0.21
N PHE A 358 8.35 -23.39 -0.96
CA PHE A 358 9.69 -23.69 -1.43
C PHE A 358 10.66 -22.54 -1.18
N ILE A 359 11.95 -22.84 -1.24
CA ILE A 359 13.05 -21.91 -1.05
C ILE A 359 14.01 -22.11 -2.21
N GLU A 360 14.26 -21.06 -2.97
CA GLU A 360 15.21 -21.08 -4.08
C GLU A 360 16.64 -21.00 -3.58
N ILE A 361 17.48 -21.90 -4.09
CA ILE A 361 18.92 -21.91 -3.83
C ILE A 361 19.70 -22.12 -5.13
N SER A 362 20.91 -21.58 -5.21
CA SER A 362 21.79 -21.79 -6.35
C SER A 362 22.33 -23.24 -6.38
N PRO A 363 22.70 -23.78 -7.55
CA PRO A 363 23.36 -25.09 -7.64
C PRO A 363 24.67 -25.16 -6.85
N GLU A 364 25.39 -24.05 -6.72
CA GLU A 364 26.64 -23.95 -5.96
C GLU A 364 26.39 -24.14 -4.47
N LEU A 365 25.44 -23.39 -3.88
CA LEU A 365 25.07 -23.56 -2.47
C LEU A 365 24.49 -24.96 -2.21
N ALA A 366 23.67 -25.46 -3.13
CA ALA A 366 23.11 -26.79 -3.04
C ALA A 366 24.20 -27.89 -3.01
N ALA A 367 25.22 -27.77 -3.87
CA ALA A 367 26.35 -28.69 -3.90
C ALA A 367 27.19 -28.61 -2.60
N GLU A 368 27.48 -27.40 -2.11
CA GLU A 368 28.20 -27.19 -0.84
C GLU A 368 27.48 -27.82 0.35
N LYS A 369 26.14 -27.82 0.35
CA LYS A 369 25.29 -28.36 1.43
C LYS A 369 24.79 -29.78 1.19
N GLY A 370 25.08 -30.39 0.04
CA GLY A 370 24.56 -31.71 -0.33
C GLY A 370 23.03 -31.76 -0.48
N ILE A 371 22.40 -30.66 -0.90
CA ILE A 371 20.95 -30.51 -1.05
C ILE A 371 20.55 -30.82 -2.50
N GLY A 372 19.64 -31.78 -2.69
CA GLY A 372 19.01 -32.05 -3.97
C GLY A 372 17.81 -31.14 -4.23
N ASN A 373 17.39 -31.05 -5.49
CA ASN A 373 16.13 -30.38 -5.81
C ASN A 373 14.96 -31.14 -5.15
N THR A 374 14.01 -30.42 -4.56
CA THR A 374 12.86 -30.91 -3.77
C THR A 374 13.19 -31.59 -2.44
N ASP A 375 14.47 -31.59 -2.02
CA ASP A 375 14.81 -31.97 -0.65
C ASP A 375 14.18 -30.98 0.34
N TRP A 376 13.81 -31.47 1.51
CA TRP A 376 13.47 -30.58 2.61
C TRP A 376 14.72 -29.88 3.12
N ILE A 377 14.61 -28.58 3.41
CA ILE A 377 15.68 -27.80 4.01
C ILE A 377 15.14 -27.03 5.21
N THR A 378 16.01 -26.75 6.17
CA THR A 378 15.74 -25.84 7.28
C THR A 378 16.51 -24.55 7.07
N VAL A 379 15.81 -23.42 7.12
CA VAL A 379 16.42 -22.09 7.13
C VAL A 379 16.28 -21.54 8.53
N SER A 380 17.35 -21.00 9.09
CA SER A 380 17.35 -20.46 10.45
C SER A 380 18.03 -19.11 10.53
N THR A 381 17.56 -18.33 11.48
CA THR A 381 18.11 -17.05 11.88
C THR A 381 18.14 -16.98 13.41
N PRO A 382 18.75 -15.94 14.04
CA PRO A 382 18.63 -15.76 15.49
C PRO A 382 17.20 -15.80 16.04
N ARG A 383 16.20 -15.40 15.25
CA ARG A 383 14.79 -15.31 15.67
C ARG A 383 14.05 -16.63 15.59
N GLY A 384 14.34 -17.45 14.59
CA GLY A 384 13.52 -18.62 14.31
C GLY A 384 14.07 -19.55 13.26
N ARG A 385 13.27 -20.57 12.94
CA ARG A 385 13.57 -21.52 11.87
C ARG A 385 12.29 -21.86 11.11
N ILE A 386 12.43 -22.08 9.82
CA ILE A 386 11.35 -22.56 8.94
C ILE A 386 11.83 -23.72 8.08
N ARG A 387 10.90 -24.50 7.56
CA ARG A 387 11.13 -25.60 6.63
C ARG A 387 10.42 -25.35 5.31
N GLY A 388 11.10 -25.67 4.22
CA GLY A 388 10.54 -25.61 2.88
C GLY A 388 11.25 -26.58 1.94
N LYS A 389 10.67 -26.78 0.76
CA LYS A 389 11.28 -27.57 -0.32
C LYS A 389 12.37 -26.76 -1.02
N ALA A 390 13.54 -27.34 -1.25
CA ALA A 390 14.57 -26.70 -2.04
C ALA A 390 14.16 -26.65 -3.52
N LEU A 391 14.13 -25.45 -4.11
CA LEU A 391 14.11 -25.27 -5.56
C LEU A 391 15.53 -24.90 -6.02
N VAL A 392 16.28 -25.91 -6.45
CA VAL A 392 17.66 -25.72 -6.92
C VAL A 392 17.62 -25.17 -8.34
N THR A 393 18.07 -23.92 -8.54
CA THR A 393 17.88 -23.22 -9.80
C THR A 393 19.05 -22.32 -10.18
N ARG A 394 19.44 -22.36 -11.48
CA ARG A 394 20.46 -21.48 -12.06
C ARG A 394 20.04 -20.01 -12.17
N ARG A 395 18.78 -19.69 -11.84
CA ARG A 395 18.28 -18.31 -11.76
C ARG A 395 18.89 -17.55 -10.58
N LEU A 396 19.26 -18.25 -9.52
CA LEU A 396 20.07 -17.70 -8.43
C LEU A 396 21.53 -18.04 -8.67
N ARG A 397 22.41 -17.07 -8.39
CA ARG A 397 23.85 -17.22 -8.50
C ARG A 397 24.53 -16.53 -7.33
N PRO A 398 25.64 -17.08 -6.82
CA PRO A 398 26.40 -16.40 -5.79
C PRO A 398 26.92 -15.04 -6.27
N PHE A 399 27.04 -14.09 -5.36
CA PHE A 399 27.72 -12.82 -5.61
C PHE A 399 29.20 -12.94 -5.29
N THR A 400 30.02 -12.13 -5.95
CA THR A 400 31.39 -11.86 -5.52
C THR A 400 31.44 -10.50 -4.86
N ILE A 401 31.57 -10.46 -3.53
CA ILE A 401 31.62 -9.22 -2.73
C ILE A 401 32.93 -9.21 -1.96
N ASP A 402 33.75 -8.18 -2.20
CA ASP A 402 35.09 -8.05 -1.59
C ASP A 402 35.96 -9.33 -1.75
N GLY A 403 35.94 -9.89 -2.97
CA GLY A 403 36.66 -11.13 -3.30
C GLY A 403 36.08 -12.41 -2.68
N ARG A 404 34.98 -12.33 -1.93
CA ARG A 404 34.32 -13.48 -1.30
C ARG A 404 33.09 -13.89 -2.09
N THR A 405 32.88 -15.21 -2.16
CA THR A 405 31.62 -15.76 -2.65
C THR A 405 30.57 -15.61 -1.57
N VAL A 406 29.48 -14.90 -1.85
CA VAL A 406 28.35 -14.69 -0.95
C VAL A 406 27.11 -15.29 -1.60
N HIS A 407 26.56 -16.33 -0.96
CA HIS A 407 25.34 -16.98 -1.43
C HIS A 407 24.10 -16.23 -0.94
N HIS A 408 23.03 -16.38 -1.70
CA HIS A 408 21.70 -15.90 -1.31
C HIS A 408 20.64 -16.97 -1.57
N ILE A 409 19.54 -16.88 -0.84
CA ILE A 409 18.35 -17.71 -1.01
C ILE A 409 17.13 -16.83 -1.26
N GLY A 410 16.20 -17.38 -2.03
CA GLY A 410 14.95 -16.74 -2.39
C GLY A 410 13.76 -17.40 -1.72
N MET A 411 12.86 -16.63 -1.10
CA MET A 411 11.70 -17.18 -0.42
C MET A 411 10.41 -16.44 -0.80
N PRO A 412 9.42 -17.09 -1.40
CA PRO A 412 8.09 -16.53 -1.50
C PRO A 412 7.44 -16.44 -0.11
N PHE A 413 6.71 -15.37 0.20
CA PHE A 413 6.10 -15.15 1.53
C PHE A 413 4.59 -15.43 1.56
N HIS A 414 4.14 -16.42 0.78
CA HIS A 414 2.72 -16.69 0.52
C HIS A 414 2.10 -17.79 1.37
N TRP A 415 2.88 -18.45 2.23
CA TRP A 415 2.41 -19.56 3.05
C TRP A 415 2.29 -19.18 4.52
N GLY A 416 1.45 -19.96 5.19
CA GLY A 416 1.18 -19.94 6.62
C GLY A 416 0.40 -21.21 6.98
N TYR A 417 -0.05 -21.30 8.22
CA TYR A 417 -0.70 -22.50 8.75
C TYR A 417 -2.22 -22.59 8.49
N GLN A 418 -2.81 -21.65 7.72
CA GLN A 418 -4.25 -21.66 7.39
C GLN A 418 -4.55 -21.61 5.89
N GLY A 419 -5.20 -22.63 5.33
CA GLY A 419 -5.60 -22.64 3.91
C GLY A 419 -5.78 -24.06 3.37
N LEU A 420 -6.13 -24.18 2.07
CA LEU A 420 -6.13 -25.49 1.39
C LEU A 420 -4.72 -26.07 1.28
N ILE A 421 -3.72 -25.18 1.21
CA ILE A 421 -2.30 -25.50 1.32
C ILE A 421 -1.70 -24.73 2.49
N THR A 422 -0.76 -25.37 3.19
CA THR A 422 -0.09 -24.82 4.37
C THR A 422 1.42 -24.90 4.22
N GLY A 423 2.12 -24.06 4.96
CA GLY A 423 3.58 -24.04 5.05
C GLY A 423 4.02 -23.04 6.10
N ASP A 424 5.32 -22.97 6.35
CA ASP A 424 5.85 -21.99 7.29
C ASP A 424 5.77 -20.57 6.73
N ALA A 425 5.67 -19.58 7.61
CA ALA A 425 5.66 -18.18 7.23
C ALA A 425 7.09 -17.63 7.13
N ALA A 426 7.45 -17.03 5.99
CA ALA A 426 8.78 -16.43 5.80
C ALA A 426 9.13 -15.34 6.84
N ASN A 427 8.12 -14.69 7.41
CA ASN A 427 8.29 -13.65 8.42
C ASN A 427 8.73 -14.17 9.80
N GLU A 428 8.70 -15.48 10.05
CA GLU A 428 9.30 -16.07 11.27
C GLU A 428 10.83 -15.86 11.33
N LEU A 429 11.45 -15.50 10.19
CA LEU A 429 12.88 -15.29 10.09
C LEU A 429 13.31 -13.81 10.16
N THR A 430 12.39 -12.88 9.89
CA THR A 430 12.69 -11.45 9.73
C THR A 430 12.84 -10.77 11.08
N ALA A 431 13.72 -9.77 11.15
CA ALA A 431 13.86 -8.95 12.34
C ALA A 431 12.85 -7.79 12.33
N LEU A 432 12.43 -7.35 13.51
CA LEU A 432 11.75 -6.07 13.70
C LEU A 432 12.80 -4.95 13.62
N VAL A 433 13.18 -4.64 12.39
CA VAL A 433 13.98 -3.49 11.98
C VAL A 433 13.22 -2.77 10.89
N ALA A 434 13.25 -1.44 10.89
CA ALA A 434 12.51 -0.67 9.93
C ALA A 434 13.23 0.58 9.40
N ASP A 435 12.78 0.97 8.21
CA ASP A 435 13.15 2.22 7.55
C ASP A 435 12.98 3.42 8.51
N PRO A 436 13.98 4.32 8.56
CA PRO A 436 13.99 5.38 9.55
C PRO A 436 12.89 6.42 9.30
N ASN A 437 12.45 6.63 8.05
CA ASN A 437 11.44 7.61 7.68
C ASN A 437 10.01 7.08 7.93
N VAL A 438 9.68 5.89 7.44
CA VAL A 438 8.30 5.37 7.37
C VAL A 438 8.05 4.13 8.23
N SER A 439 9.08 3.59 8.87
CA SER A 439 8.97 2.40 9.73
C SER A 439 8.49 1.13 9.00
N ILE A 440 8.77 1.01 7.69
CA ILE A 440 8.53 -0.23 6.93
C ILE A 440 9.64 -1.24 7.24
N HIS A 441 9.25 -2.49 7.50
CA HIS A 441 10.17 -3.56 7.91
C HIS A 441 11.18 -3.96 6.83
N GLU A 442 12.37 -4.40 7.25
CA GLU A 442 13.42 -4.97 6.39
C GLU A 442 13.13 -6.43 6.04
N GLY A 443 12.33 -6.66 4.99
CA GLY A 443 11.98 -8.01 4.52
C GLY A 443 12.77 -8.49 3.29
N LYS A 444 13.74 -7.72 2.79
CA LYS A 444 14.37 -7.95 1.48
C LYS A 444 15.84 -8.35 1.52
N ALA A 445 16.54 -8.02 2.60
CA ALA A 445 17.92 -8.39 2.81
C ALA A 445 18.15 -8.56 4.30
N PHE A 446 18.41 -9.79 4.71
CA PHE A 446 18.84 -10.18 6.06
C PHE A 446 19.62 -11.49 5.95
N VAL A 447 20.13 -12.03 7.05
CA VAL A 447 21.02 -13.20 7.01
C VAL A 447 20.39 -14.46 7.59
N CYS A 448 20.83 -15.62 7.12
CA CYS A 448 20.40 -16.93 7.59
C CYS A 448 21.50 -17.99 7.49
N ASN A 449 21.21 -19.16 8.05
CA ASN A 449 21.85 -20.43 7.72
C ASN A 449 20.86 -21.33 6.96
N VAL A 450 21.41 -22.25 6.18
CA VAL A 450 20.68 -23.28 5.44
C VAL A 450 21.28 -24.64 5.76
N GLU A 451 20.43 -25.59 6.09
CA GLU A 451 20.79 -26.98 6.36
C GLU A 451 19.87 -27.93 5.60
N LYS A 452 20.42 -29.06 5.17
CA LYS A 452 19.59 -30.16 4.64
C LYS A 452 18.69 -30.65 5.77
N GLY A 453 17.38 -30.58 5.55
CA GLY A 453 16.38 -31.05 6.49
C GLY A 453 16.38 -32.57 6.55
N SER A 454 16.07 -33.10 7.74
CA SER A 454 15.59 -34.48 7.89
C SER A 454 14.09 -34.57 7.58
#